data_AF-A0AAN5RDJ2-F1
#
_entry.id   AF-A0AAN5RDJ2-F1
#
_cell.length_a   1.000
_cell.length_b   1.000
_cell.length_c   1.000
_cell.angle_alpha   90.00
_cell.angle_beta   90.00
_cell.angle_gamma   90.00
#
_symmetry.space_group_name_H-M   'P 1'
#
loop_
_entity.id
_entity.type
_entity.pdbx_description
1 polymer ?
#
loop_
_entity_poly.entity_id
_entity_poly.type
_entity_poly.pdbx_seq_one_letter_code
_entity_poly.pdbx_strand_id
1 'polypeptide(L)'
;MTRKNQSYSKEFKAEAVRTVLENQLSISEGASRLSVPEGTLGQWVTTARKGLVTPGTRSVAELESEVMQLRKALNEAQLERDILKKATAYFARESLKNTR
;
A
#
# COMPACT_ATOMS: atom_id res chain seq x y z
N MET A 1 42.18 -13.62 -5.71
CA MET A 1 41.92 -12.35 -4.99
C MET A 1 40.64 -12.51 -4.17
N THR A 2 40.74 -12.57 -2.84
CA THR A 2 39.59 -12.70 -1.95
C THR A 2 38.86 -11.35 -1.87
N ARG A 3 37.64 -11.24 -2.41
CA ARG A 3 36.84 -10.02 -2.26
C ARG A 3 36.45 -9.88 -0.79
N LYS A 4 36.98 -8.85 -0.12
CA LYS A 4 36.60 -8.48 1.24
C LYS A 4 35.11 -8.14 1.23
N ASN A 5 34.30 -8.96 1.89
CA ASN A 5 32.86 -8.70 2.00
C ASN A 5 32.65 -7.50 2.92
N GLN A 6 32.40 -6.33 2.33
CA GLN A 6 31.98 -5.14 3.06
C GLN A 6 30.57 -5.41 3.61
N SER A 7 30.44 -5.55 4.94
CA SER A 7 29.14 -5.71 5.57
C SER A 7 28.49 -4.33 5.72
N TYR A 8 27.36 -4.11 5.04
CA TYR A 8 26.55 -2.91 5.17
C TYR A 8 25.38 -3.17 6.12
N SER A 9 25.05 -2.19 6.97
CA SER A 9 23.90 -2.27 7.88
C SER A 9 22.59 -2.36 7.10
N LYS A 10 21.56 -2.97 7.70
CA LYS A 10 20.24 -3.10 7.07
C LYS A 10 19.61 -1.74 6.78
N GLU A 11 19.79 -0.79 7.69
CA GLU A 11 19.30 0.59 7.58
C GLU A 11 19.93 1.31 6.39
N PHE A 12 21.26 1.21 6.24
CA PHE A 12 21.97 1.83 5.13
C PHE A 12 21.53 1.26 3.77
N LYS A 13 21.31 -0.06 3.70
CA LYS A 13 20.77 -0.70 2.48
C LYS A 13 19.39 -0.16 2.12
N ALA A 14 18.51 0.01 3.11
CA ALA A 14 17.16 0.51 2.90
C ALA A 14 17.16 1.98 2.45
N GLU A 15 17.99 2.81 3.08
CA GLU A 15 18.16 4.22 2.71
C GLU A 15 18.77 4.40 1.31
N ALA A 16 19.76 3.59 0.97
CA ALA A 16 20.37 3.57 -0.36
C ALA A 16 19.34 3.24 -1.46
N VAL A 17 18.54 2.20 -1.24
CA VAL A 17 17.48 1.81 -2.17
C VAL A 17 16.39 2.88 -2.26
N ARG A 18 15.96 3.43 -1.11
CA ARG A 18 14.96 4.51 -1.07
C ARG A 18 15.42 5.72 -1.89
N THR A 19 16.67 6.15 -1.69
CA THR A 19 17.25 7.30 -2.41
C THR A 19 17.24 7.09 -3.92
N VAL A 20 17.55 5.88 -4.39
CA VAL A 20 17.52 5.53 -5.82
C VAL A 20 16.08 5.51 -6.37
N LEU A 21 15.14 4.95 -5.62
CA LEU A 21 13.73 4.83 -6.05
C LEU A 21 12.98 6.17 -6.01
N GLU A 22 13.13 6.95 -4.94
CA GLU A 22 12.43 8.23 -4.76
C GLU A 22 12.97 9.31 -5.71
N ASN A 23 14.29 9.43 -5.84
CA ASN A 23 14.92 10.44 -6.70
C ASN A 23 15.05 9.99 -8.17
N GLN A 24 14.55 8.80 -8.54
CA GLN A 24 14.66 8.22 -9.89
C GLN A 24 16.08 8.24 -10.46
N LEU A 25 17.08 8.10 -9.58
CA LEU A 25 18.48 8.11 -9.97
C LEU A 25 18.84 6.78 -10.64
N SER A 26 19.78 6.84 -11.58
CA SER A 26 20.36 5.62 -12.14
C SER A 26 21.16 4.86 -11.05
N ILE A 27 21.26 3.54 -11.17
CA ILE A 27 22.02 2.72 -10.21
C ILE A 27 23.49 3.18 -10.15
N SER A 28 24.06 3.60 -11.29
CA SER A 28 25.41 4.15 -11.38
C SER A 28 25.58 5.44 -10.59
N GLU A 29 24.61 6.35 -10.72
CA GLU A 29 24.65 7.62 -10.01
C GLU A 29 24.42 7.45 -8.50
N GLY A 30 23.46 6.59 -8.11
CA GLY A 30 23.24 6.25 -6.70
C GLY A 30 24.46 5.58 -6.07
N ALA A 31 25.13 4.69 -6.80
CA ALA A 31 26.35 4.01 -6.36
C ALA A 31 27.51 4.99 -6.15
N SER A 32 27.68 5.93 -7.08
CA SER A 32 28.69 6.99 -7.00
C SER A 32 28.46 7.90 -5.80
N ARG A 33 27.22 8.35 -5.56
CA ARG A 33 26.87 9.22 -4.43
C ARG A 33 27.04 8.54 -3.08
N LEU A 34 26.68 7.26 -2.98
CA LEU A 34 26.73 6.50 -1.73
C LEU A 34 28.09 5.80 -1.51
N SER A 35 29.02 5.94 -2.45
CA SER A 35 30.31 5.23 -2.46
C SER A 35 30.15 3.71 -2.30
N VAL A 36 29.12 3.14 -2.94
CA VAL A 36 28.80 1.71 -2.93
C VAL A 36 29.11 1.13 -4.31
N PRO A 37 29.63 -0.10 -4.43
CA PRO A 37 29.78 -0.74 -5.72
C PRO A 37 28.44 -0.85 -6.47
N GLU A 38 28.41 -0.46 -7.75
CA GLU A 38 27.20 -0.49 -8.59
C GLU A 38 26.51 -1.85 -8.59
N GLY A 39 27.28 -2.94 -8.69
CA GLY A 39 26.73 -4.30 -8.67
C GLY A 39 26.04 -4.64 -7.34
N THR A 40 26.55 -4.12 -6.22
CA THR A 40 25.96 -4.32 -4.90
C THR A 40 24.67 -3.52 -4.75
N LEU A 41 24.68 -2.23 -5.15
CA LEU A 41 23.49 -1.39 -5.10
C LEU A 41 22.41 -1.92 -6.06
N GLY A 42 22.79 -2.32 -7.27
CA GLY A 42 21.89 -2.95 -8.23
C GLY A 42 21.24 -4.20 -7.65
N GLN A 43 22.01 -5.06 -6.98
CA GLN A 43 21.45 -6.24 -6.34
C GLN A 43 20.50 -5.90 -5.19
N TRP A 44 20.75 -4.85 -4.41
CA TRP A 44 19.82 -4.35 -3.38
C TRP A 44 18.54 -3.78 -3.98
N VAL A 45 18.63 -2.98 -5.04
CA VAL A 45 17.47 -2.43 -5.74
C VAL A 45 16.65 -3.56 -6.38
N THR A 46 17.29 -4.54 -7.00
CA THR A 46 16.62 -5.72 -7.56
C THR A 46 15.99 -6.57 -6.47
N THR A 47 16.67 -6.81 -5.34
CA THR A 47 16.10 -7.57 -4.21
C THR A 47 15.00 -6.80 -3.48
N ALA A 48 15.05 -5.47 -3.43
CA ALA A 48 13.96 -4.65 -2.90
C ALA A 48 12.76 -4.62 -3.85
N ARG A 49 12.98 -4.50 -5.17
CA ARG A 49 11.94 -4.64 -6.18
C ARG A 49 11.33 -6.04 -6.17
N LYS A 50 12.14 -7.09 -6.01
CA LYS A 50 11.67 -8.47 -5.85
C LYS A 50 11.05 -8.74 -4.47
N GLY A 51 11.49 -8.04 -3.42
CA GLY A 51 10.92 -8.13 -2.07
C GLY A 51 9.57 -7.44 -1.97
N LEU A 52 9.37 -6.36 -2.73
CA LEU A 52 8.06 -5.76 -3.03
C LEU A 52 7.17 -6.71 -3.84
N VAL A 53 7.76 -7.65 -4.58
CA VAL A 53 7.07 -8.78 -5.23
C VAL A 53 7.26 -10.02 -4.36
N THR A 54 6.85 -9.95 -3.09
CA THR A 54 6.74 -11.16 -2.28
C THR A 54 5.66 -12.04 -2.95
N PRO A 55 5.85 -13.37 -3.08
CA PRO A 55 4.74 -14.25 -3.46
C PRO A 55 3.71 -14.19 -2.32
N GLY A 56 2.71 -13.32 -2.44
CA GLY A 56 1.74 -13.01 -1.39
C GLY A 56 1.44 -11.51 -1.18
N THR A 57 2.25 -10.59 -1.71
CA THR A 57 1.89 -9.17 -1.74
C THR A 57 1.00 -8.92 -2.95
N ARG A 58 -0.30 -8.74 -2.68
CA ARG A 58 -1.31 -8.32 -3.66
C ARG A 58 -0.79 -7.12 -4.43
N SER A 59 -0.88 -7.18 -5.75
CA SER A 59 -0.51 -6.07 -6.61
C SER A 59 -1.31 -4.81 -6.25
N VAL A 60 -0.75 -3.64 -6.52
CA VAL A 60 -1.44 -2.35 -6.28
C VAL A 60 -2.81 -2.33 -6.97
N ALA A 61 -2.91 -2.91 -8.18
CA ALA A 61 -4.16 -3.03 -8.92
C ALA A 61 -5.20 -3.93 -8.23
N GLU A 62 -4.78 -5.03 -7.61
CA GLU A 62 -5.68 -5.90 -6.84
C GLU A 62 -6.18 -5.20 -5.57
N LEU A 63 -5.31 -4.46 -4.89
CA LEU A 63 -5.68 -3.66 -3.72
C LEU A 63 -6.64 -2.53 -4.09
N GLU A 64 -6.43 -1.85 -5.21
CA GLU A 64 -7.34 -0.81 -5.71
C GLU A 64 -8.72 -1.37 -6.07
N SER A 65 -8.76 -2.52 -6.74
CA SER A 65 -10.01 -3.23 -7.04
C SER A 65 -10.77 -3.62 -5.77
N GLU A 66 -10.07 -4.16 -4.77
CA GLU A 66 -10.67 -4.52 -3.49
C GLU A 66 -11.18 -3.30 -2.72
N VAL A 67 -10.43 -2.19 -2.72
CA VAL A 67 -10.87 -0.92 -2.13
C VAL A 67 -12.14 -0.41 -2.83
N MET A 68 -12.22 -0.50 -4.15
CA MET A 68 -13.41 -0.09 -4.90
C MET A 68 -14.62 -0.96 -4.55
N GLN A 69 -14.45 -2.28 -4.50
CA GLN A 69 -15.49 -3.24 -4.10
C GLN A 69 -15.99 -2.97 -2.67
N LEU A 70 -15.07 -2.79 -1.72
CA LEU A 70 -15.39 -2.51 -0.32
C LEU A 70 -16.12 -1.17 -0.16
N ARG A 71 -15.70 -0.13 -0.89
CA ARG A 71 -16.41 1.17 -0.88
C ARG A 71 -17.82 1.05 -1.42
N LYS A 72 -18.03 0.25 -2.48
CA LYS A 72 -19.36 -0.01 -3.04
C LYS A 72 -20.25 -0.73 -2.02
N ALA A 73 -19.77 -1.82 -1.42
CA ALA A 73 -20.52 -2.57 -0.41
C ALA A 73 -20.85 -1.72 0.82
N LEU A 74 -19.91 -0.86 1.26
CA LEU A 74 -20.13 0.06 2.37
C LEU A 74 -21.26 1.05 2.06
N ASN A 75 -21.27 1.61 0.86
CA ASN A 75 -22.29 2.58 0.44
C ASN A 75 -23.68 1.92 0.35
N GLU A 76 -23.76 0.71 -0.22
CA GLU A 76 -25.01 -0.06 -0.26
C GLU A 76 -25.55 -0.34 1.15
N ALA A 77 -24.71 -0.83 2.07
CA ALA A 77 -25.10 -1.07 3.45
C ALA A 77 -25.53 0.20 4.19
N GLN A 78 -24.88 1.34 3.93
CA GLN A 78 -25.27 2.62 4.50
C GLN A 78 -26.64 3.08 3.99
N LEU A 79 -26.90 2.93 2.69
CA LEU A 79 -28.18 3.28 2.09
C LEU A 79 -29.32 2.42 2.65
N GLU A 80 -29.12 1.10 2.75
CA GLU A 80 -30.11 0.19 3.33
C GLU A 80 -30.44 0.56 4.78
N ARG A 81 -29.42 0.81 5.60
CA ARG A 81 -29.59 1.25 6.98
C ARG A 81 -30.40 2.54 7.06
N ASP A 82 -30.12 3.50 6.18
CA ASP A 82 -30.80 4.79 6.19
C ASP A 82 -32.26 4.69 5.72
N ILE A 83 -32.55 3.81 4.76
CA ILE A 83 -33.92 3.47 4.36
C ILE A 83 -34.66 2.82 5.55
N LEU A 84 -34.05 1.84 6.20
CA LEU A 84 -34.66 1.18 7.35
C LEU A 84 -34.96 2.16 8.49
N LYS A 85 -34.03 3.07 8.80
CA LYS A 85 -34.25 4.13 9.80
C LYS A 85 -35.40 5.06 9.43
N LYS A 86 -35.47 5.49 8.15
CA LYS A 86 -36.59 6.33 7.67
C LYS A 86 -37.91 5.59 7.76
N ALA A 87 -37.95 4.31 7.42
CA ALA A 87 -39.13 3.48 7.54
C ALA A 87 -39.57 3.33 9.01
N THR A 88 -38.64 3.03 9.93
CA THR A 88 -38.97 2.94 11.37
C THR A 88 -39.52 4.25 11.90
N ALA A 89 -38.92 5.38 11.54
CA ALA A 89 -39.41 6.71 11.93
C ALA A 89 -40.80 7.01 11.36
N TYR A 90 -41.07 6.62 10.11
CA TYR A 90 -42.39 6.76 9.49
C TYR A 90 -43.44 5.94 10.24
N PHE A 91 -43.19 4.66 10.47
CA PHE A 91 -44.13 3.76 11.17
C PHE A 91 -44.37 4.18 12.61
N ALA A 92 -43.33 4.55 13.36
CA ALA A 92 -43.47 5.05 14.72
C ALA A 92 -44.35 6.32 14.79
N ARG A 93 -44.22 7.22 13.80
CA ARG A 93 -45.07 8.42 13.70
C ARG A 93 -46.52 8.08 13.39
N GLU A 94 -46.78 7.09 12.54
CA GLU A 94 -48.15 6.69 12.17
C GLU A 94 -48.87 6.03 13.35
N SER A 95 -48.19 5.17 14.11
CA SER A 95 -48.76 4.57 15.33
C SER A 95 -49.19 5.61 16.37
N LEU A 96 -48.43 6.70 16.52
CA LEU A 96 -48.78 7.79 17.44
C LEU A 96 -49.99 8.61 16.98
N LYS A 97 -50.22 8.74 15.67
CA LYS A 97 -51.38 9.46 15.12
C LYS A 97 -52.68 8.68 15.22
N ASN A 98 -52.62 7.36 15.08
CA ASN A 98 -53.80 6.49 15.07
C ASN A 98 -54.32 6.12 16.47
N THR A 99 -53.69 6.63 17.53
CA THR A 99 -54.05 6.35 18.94
C THR A 99 -54.69 7.57 19.62
N ARG A 100 -55.26 8.52 18.86
CA ARG A 100 -55.86 9.76 19.36
C ARG A 100 -57.26 9.97 18.84
#